data_AF-A0A453SU61-F1
#
_entry.id   AF-A0A453SU61-F1
#
_cell.length_a   1.000
_cell.length_b   1.000
_cell.length_c   1.000
_cell.angle_alpha   90.00
_cell.angle_beta   90.00
_cell.angle_gamma   90.00
#
_symmetry.space_group_name_H-M   'P 1'
#
loop_
_entity.id
_entity.type
_entity.pdbx_description
1 polymer ?
#
loop_
_entity_poly.entity_id
_entity_poly.type
_entity_poly.pdbx_seq_one_letter_code
_entity_poly.pdbx_strand_id
1 'polypeptide(L)'
;YNVCHHTYASSILTVPKCPKVRRQVYVVGNSEPRENIGVLDELIDARDEFAKTMGCRSYAEFAIRPNMAASVDVVMSFLNDLSDTVRHKADEEFNTIKDFKRRVCNDKSADLEPWDEDYFIGMMKSSAHTVDPSVVASYFPLSQCIKGLNVLVESLFGATFHQVPMGDGESWHPNVIKLSLHHPDEIIALVCNFSSSRGLTARLNHCDVETLFHEFGHALHSLLSRTEYQHFSGTRVALDVAETPSNLFEFYAWDYRVLRTFALDETTGDPIPEKLVKALNASRNMFPATDLQRQVFYSIMDL
;
A
#
# COMPACT_ATOMS: atom_id res chain seq x y z
N TYR A 1 7.76 -4.70 -13.42
CA TYR A 1 8.33 -6.07 -13.36
C TYR A 1 8.54 -6.60 -11.94
N ASN A 2 8.62 -5.77 -10.88
CA ASN A 2 8.80 -6.23 -9.48
C ASN A 2 7.51 -6.59 -8.71
N VAL A 3 6.31 -6.27 -9.22
CA VAL A 3 5.06 -6.49 -8.47
C VAL A 3 4.66 -7.98 -8.41
N CYS A 4 4.94 -8.77 -9.45
CA CYS A 4 4.56 -10.19 -9.51
C CYS A 4 5.40 -11.10 -8.59
N HIS A 5 6.70 -10.82 -8.41
CA HIS A 5 7.55 -11.65 -7.54
C HIS A 5 7.18 -11.50 -6.06
N HIS A 6 6.76 -10.30 -5.64
CA HIS A 6 6.27 -10.04 -4.29
C HIS A 6 5.00 -10.82 -3.95
N THR A 7 4.08 -11.01 -4.89
CA THR A 7 2.78 -11.66 -4.63
C THR A 7 2.93 -13.16 -4.34
N TYR A 8 3.78 -13.87 -5.10
CA TYR A 8 4.04 -15.29 -4.89
C TYR A 8 4.88 -15.55 -3.64
N ALA A 9 5.90 -14.72 -3.39
CA ALA A 9 6.74 -14.82 -2.20
C ALA A 9 5.91 -14.58 -0.92
N SER A 10 5.08 -13.54 -0.89
CA SER A 10 4.19 -13.22 0.24
C SER A 10 3.20 -14.36 0.56
N SER A 11 2.61 -14.98 -0.47
CA SER A 11 1.73 -16.14 -0.28
C SER A 11 2.45 -17.36 0.31
N ILE A 12 3.73 -17.57 -0.05
CA ILE A 12 4.55 -18.68 0.46
C ILE A 12 5.12 -18.38 1.85
N LEU A 13 5.21 -17.12 2.27
CA LEU A 13 5.58 -16.79 3.65
C LEU A 13 4.41 -16.97 4.63
N THR A 14 3.17 -16.96 4.14
CA THR A 14 1.96 -16.99 4.97
C THR A 14 1.27 -18.36 5.07
N VAL A 15 1.46 -19.26 4.09
CA VAL A 15 0.65 -20.52 3.98
C VAL A 15 1.39 -21.82 4.36
N PRO A 16 2.61 -22.11 3.86
CA PRO A 16 3.27 -23.40 4.08
C PRO A 16 3.69 -23.62 5.53
N LYS A 17 3.34 -24.79 6.06
CA LYS A 17 3.72 -25.21 7.41
C LYS A 17 5.23 -25.43 7.58
N CYS A 18 5.95 -25.78 6.51
CA CYS A 18 7.37 -26.14 6.55
C CYS A 18 8.29 -24.90 6.70
N PRO A 19 9.00 -24.74 7.84
CA PRO A 19 9.89 -23.58 8.04
C PRO A 19 11.05 -23.50 7.04
N LYS A 20 11.53 -24.66 6.54
CA LYS A 20 12.61 -24.70 5.54
C LYS A 20 12.20 -24.03 4.22
N VAL A 21 10.95 -24.22 3.80
CA VAL A 21 10.42 -23.60 2.56
C VAL A 21 10.28 -22.09 2.75
N ARG A 22 9.70 -21.66 3.89
CA ARG A 22 9.60 -20.23 4.21
C ARG A 22 10.97 -19.56 4.24
N ARG A 23 11.95 -20.18 4.91
CA ARG A 23 13.34 -19.69 4.94
C ARG A 23 13.95 -19.57 3.55
N GLN A 24 13.78 -20.57 2.68
CA GLN A 24 14.32 -20.53 1.32
C GLN A 24 13.72 -19.37 0.52
N VAL A 25 12.40 -19.21 0.56
CA VAL A 25 11.73 -18.11 -0.15
C VAL A 25 12.09 -16.76 0.44
N TYR A 26 12.15 -16.64 1.76
CA TYR A 26 12.58 -15.42 2.43
C TYR A 26 14.00 -15.02 2.02
N VAL A 27 14.95 -15.95 2.06
CA VAL A 27 16.34 -15.67 1.68
C VAL A 27 16.43 -15.27 0.22
N VAL A 28 15.78 -16.00 -0.69
CA VAL A 28 15.80 -15.67 -2.13
C VAL A 28 15.11 -14.33 -2.41
N GLY A 29 13.98 -14.04 -1.76
CA GLY A 29 13.25 -12.78 -1.93
C GLY A 29 13.94 -11.56 -1.33
N ASN A 30 14.86 -11.76 -0.38
CA ASN A 30 15.69 -10.71 0.21
C ASN A 30 17.17 -10.83 -0.24
N SER A 31 17.43 -11.52 -1.34
CA SER A 31 18.76 -11.60 -1.96
C SER A 31 18.74 -10.93 -3.32
N GLU A 32 19.74 -10.11 -3.57
CA GLU A 32 19.99 -9.53 -4.89
C GLU A 32 21.21 -10.21 -5.55
N PRO A 33 21.35 -10.17 -6.89
CA PRO A 33 22.57 -10.55 -7.57
C PRO A 33 23.79 -9.87 -6.94
N ARG A 34 24.87 -10.61 -6.70
CA ARG A 34 26.08 -10.07 -6.03
C ARG A 34 26.72 -8.93 -6.84
N GLU A 35 26.50 -8.94 -8.15
CA GLU A 35 26.91 -7.90 -9.08
C GLU A 35 26.31 -6.52 -8.73
N ASN A 36 25.12 -6.49 -8.09
CA ASN A 36 24.50 -5.23 -7.66
C ASN A 36 25.23 -4.55 -6.50
N ILE A 37 26.09 -5.26 -5.76
CA ILE A 37 26.87 -4.67 -4.66
C ILE A 37 27.83 -3.61 -5.21
N GLY A 38 28.56 -3.93 -6.28
CA GLY A 38 29.46 -2.96 -6.91
C GLY A 38 28.72 -1.76 -7.50
N VAL A 39 27.54 -1.99 -8.08
CA VAL A 39 26.67 -0.91 -8.58
C VAL A 39 26.19 0.00 -7.45
N LEU A 40 25.86 -0.57 -6.28
CA LEU A 40 25.46 0.20 -5.11
C LEU A 40 26.61 1.04 -4.55
N ASP A 41 27.82 0.48 -4.47
CA ASP A 41 29.01 1.22 -4.06
C ASP A 41 29.28 2.40 -5.01
N GLU A 42 29.26 2.17 -6.33
CA GLU A 42 29.40 3.22 -7.34
C GLU A 42 28.29 4.28 -7.24
N LEU A 43 27.05 3.88 -6.94
CA LEU A 43 25.93 4.79 -6.77
C LEU A 43 26.09 5.68 -5.52
N ILE A 44 26.57 5.11 -4.41
CA ILE A 44 26.83 5.85 -3.17
C ILE A 44 27.94 6.87 -3.41
N ASP A 45 29.04 6.46 -4.04
CA ASP A 45 30.16 7.35 -4.38
C ASP A 45 29.72 8.49 -5.32
N ALA A 46 28.96 8.16 -6.37
CA ALA A 46 28.44 9.15 -7.31
C ALA A 46 27.47 10.15 -6.64
N ARG A 47 26.64 9.68 -5.71
CA ARG A 47 25.73 10.53 -4.93
C ARG A 47 26.48 11.48 -4.00
N ASP A 48 27.55 11.01 -3.36
CA ASP A 48 28.41 11.83 -2.51
C ASP A 48 29.17 12.90 -3.32
N GLU A 49 29.78 12.53 -4.44
CA GLU A 49 30.44 13.47 -5.35
C GLU A 49 29.47 14.54 -5.87
N PHE A 50 28.28 14.12 -6.29
CA PHE A 50 27.23 15.02 -6.75
C PHE A 50 26.80 16.00 -5.65
N ALA A 51 26.55 15.52 -4.44
CA ALA A 51 26.17 16.35 -3.31
C ALA A 51 27.25 17.39 -2.95
N LYS A 52 28.52 16.98 -2.90
CA LYS A 52 29.65 17.88 -2.64
C LYS A 52 29.79 18.95 -3.70
N THR A 53 29.61 18.59 -4.97
CA THR A 53 29.62 19.53 -6.11
C THR A 53 28.51 20.58 -5.99
N MET A 54 27.35 20.18 -5.49
CA MET A 54 26.20 21.06 -5.21
C MET A 54 26.32 21.84 -3.89
N GLY A 55 27.47 21.75 -3.20
CA GLY A 55 27.74 22.43 -1.93
C GLY A 55 26.97 21.86 -0.74
N CYS A 56 26.55 20.59 -0.80
CA CYS A 56 25.94 19.86 0.31
C CYS A 56 26.99 19.00 1.03
N ARG A 57 26.75 18.70 2.30
CA ARG A 57 27.58 17.79 3.11
C ARG A 57 27.34 16.32 2.77
N SER A 58 26.12 15.99 2.34
CA SER A 58 25.70 14.63 1.97
C SER A 58 24.58 14.65 0.94
N TYR A 59 24.32 13.51 0.32
CA TYR A 59 23.20 13.35 -0.60
C TYR A 59 21.84 13.50 0.10
N ALA A 60 21.70 13.05 1.36
CA ALA A 60 20.49 13.26 2.15
C ALA A 60 20.18 14.76 2.34
N GLU A 61 21.20 15.59 2.63
CA GLU A 61 21.04 17.04 2.71
C GLU A 61 20.66 17.66 1.36
N PHE A 62 21.18 17.14 0.25
CA PHE A 62 20.76 17.56 -1.08
C PHE A 62 19.28 17.21 -1.35
N ALA A 63 18.91 15.94 -1.12
CA ALA A 63 17.61 15.38 -1.50
C ALA A 63 16.45 15.94 -0.67
N ILE A 64 16.70 16.39 0.56
CA ILE A 64 15.66 16.91 1.45
C ILE A 64 15.33 18.40 1.23
N ARG A 65 16.18 19.15 0.54
CA ARG A 65 15.98 20.59 0.29
C ARG A 65 14.61 20.96 -0.32
N PRO A 66 14.06 20.22 -1.30
CA PRO A 66 12.75 20.52 -1.85
C PRO A 66 11.58 19.96 -1.02
N ASN A 67 11.85 19.21 0.05
CA ASN A 67 10.84 18.54 0.87
C ASN A 67 10.37 19.44 2.03
N MET A 68 9.19 19.15 2.57
CA MET A 68 8.63 19.91 3.70
C MET A 68 9.38 19.71 5.02
N ALA A 69 10.01 18.55 5.23
CA ALA A 69 10.82 18.28 6.42
C ALA A 69 12.03 19.23 6.59
N ALA A 70 12.44 19.92 5.51
CA ALA A 70 13.44 21.00 5.46
C ALA A 70 14.89 20.66 5.87
N SER A 71 15.14 19.59 6.64
CA SER A 71 16.50 19.16 7.02
C SER A 71 16.57 17.71 7.48
N VAL A 72 17.76 17.11 7.37
CA VAL A 72 18.04 15.74 7.83
C VAL A 72 17.84 15.61 9.34
N ASP A 73 18.23 16.63 10.11
CA ASP A 73 18.09 16.62 11.57
C ASP A 73 16.62 16.54 12.02
N VAL A 74 15.72 17.23 11.32
CA VAL A 74 14.27 17.16 11.57
C VAL A 74 13.73 15.75 11.30
N VAL A 75 14.15 15.11 10.20
CA VAL A 75 13.71 13.75 9.86
C VAL A 75 14.25 12.74 10.87
N MET A 76 15.55 12.82 11.20
CA MET A 76 16.15 11.92 12.19
C MET A 76 15.51 12.10 13.57
N SER A 77 15.22 13.33 14.00
CA SER A 77 14.49 13.57 15.25
C SER A 77 13.10 12.92 15.20
N PHE A 78 12.34 13.17 14.13
CA PHE A 78 11.01 12.60 13.95
C PHE A 78 11.02 11.06 13.98
N LEU A 79 11.94 10.41 13.27
CA LEU A 79 12.06 8.96 13.21
C LEU A 79 12.47 8.37 14.56
N ASN A 80 13.39 9.01 15.29
CA ASN A 80 13.79 8.58 16.63
C ASN A 80 12.63 8.71 17.63
N ASP A 81 11.94 9.86 17.65
CA ASP A 81 10.78 10.09 18.51
C ASP A 81 9.66 9.09 18.23
N LEU A 82 9.42 8.80 16.94
CA LEU A 82 8.43 7.81 16.51
C LEU A 82 8.83 6.40 16.95
N SER A 83 10.10 6.01 16.79
CA SER A 83 10.59 4.73 17.27
C SER A 83 10.45 4.60 18.77
N ASP A 84 10.88 5.60 19.54
CA ASP A 84 10.81 5.56 21.00
C ASP A 84 9.36 5.49 21.50
N THR A 85 8.44 6.16 20.81
CA THR A 85 7.00 6.10 21.10
C THR A 85 6.41 4.70 20.86
N VAL A 86 6.80 4.03 19.78
CA VAL A 86 6.20 2.74 19.37
C VAL A 86 6.94 1.52 19.92
N ARG A 87 8.21 1.66 20.32
CA ARG A 87 9.11 0.54 20.66
C ARG A 87 8.54 -0.41 21.69
N HIS A 88 8.01 0.11 22.81
CA HIS A 88 7.42 -0.74 23.85
C HIS A 88 6.29 -1.61 23.30
N LYS A 89 5.42 -1.03 22.46
CA LYS A 89 4.32 -1.76 21.85
C LYS A 89 4.81 -2.78 20.82
N ALA A 90 5.81 -2.44 20.01
CA ALA A 90 6.43 -3.36 19.07
C ALA A 90 7.08 -4.55 19.79
N ASP A 91 7.76 -4.33 20.91
CA ASP A 91 8.36 -5.39 21.73
C ASP A 91 7.29 -6.33 22.33
N GLU A 92 6.18 -5.78 22.82
CA GLU A 92 5.03 -6.58 23.29
C GLU A 92 4.45 -7.46 22.17
N GLU A 93 4.29 -6.89 20.98
CA GLU A 93 3.73 -7.56 19.81
C GLU A 93 4.66 -8.68 19.31
N PHE A 94 5.96 -8.39 19.19
CA PHE A 94 6.99 -9.37 18.85
C PHE A 94 7.01 -10.54 19.85
N ASN A 95 6.98 -10.25 21.15
CA ASN A 95 6.93 -11.29 22.19
C ASN A 95 5.64 -12.10 22.12
N THR A 96 4.51 -11.47 21.78
CA THR A 96 3.23 -12.14 21.60
C THR A 96 3.29 -13.17 20.45
N ILE A 97 3.89 -12.78 19.32
CA ILE A 97 4.07 -13.68 18.15
C ILE A 97 5.04 -14.81 18.51
N LYS A 98 6.15 -14.50 19.17
CA LYS A 98 7.15 -15.48 19.64
C LYS A 98 6.53 -16.51 20.59
N ASP A 99 5.73 -16.08 21.54
CA ASP A 99 5.04 -16.98 22.47
C ASP A 99 3.95 -17.81 21.78
N PHE A 100 3.28 -17.25 20.76
CA PHE A 100 2.37 -18.02 19.92
C PHE A 100 3.09 -19.12 19.16
N LYS A 101 4.24 -18.83 18.54
CA LYS A 101 5.10 -19.84 17.89
C LYS A 101 5.48 -20.95 18.87
N ARG A 102 5.97 -20.61 20.06
CA ARG A 102 6.38 -21.59 21.10
C ARG A 102 5.25 -22.53 21.48
N ARG A 103 4.02 -22.00 21.62
CA ARG A 103 2.82 -22.82 21.90
C ARG A 103 2.47 -23.75 20.75
N VAL A 104 2.41 -23.25 19.52
CA VAL A 104 2.02 -24.03 18.34
C VAL A 104 3.04 -25.11 18.00
N CYS A 105 4.34 -24.80 18.15
CA CYS A 105 5.43 -25.74 17.87
C CYS A 105 5.73 -26.68 19.05
N ASN A 106 5.11 -26.46 20.23
CA ASN A 106 5.42 -27.16 21.47
C ASN A 106 6.93 -27.14 21.82
N ASP A 107 7.57 -26.00 21.56
CA ASP A 107 9.00 -25.78 21.80
C ASP A 107 9.19 -24.44 22.52
N LYS A 108 9.54 -24.51 23.81
CA LYS A 108 9.75 -23.32 24.65
C LYS A 108 11.05 -22.57 24.33
N SER A 109 12.00 -23.23 23.67
CA SER A 109 13.29 -22.66 23.29
C SER A 109 13.26 -21.97 21.93
N ALA A 110 12.19 -22.17 21.14
CA ALA A 110 12.03 -21.53 19.84
C ALA A 110 12.09 -20.00 19.95
N ASP A 111 12.86 -19.40 19.04
CA ASP A 111 12.90 -17.96 18.80
C ASP A 111 12.09 -17.60 17.54
N LEU A 112 11.77 -16.32 17.33
CA LEU A 112 11.09 -15.84 16.14
C LEU A 112 12.12 -15.44 15.08
N GLU A 113 12.07 -16.09 13.92
CA GLU A 113 12.93 -15.77 12.77
C GLU A 113 12.18 -14.87 11.79
N PRO A 114 12.87 -14.10 10.92
CA PRO A 114 12.21 -13.20 9.97
C PRO A 114 11.21 -13.88 9.02
N TRP A 115 11.46 -15.14 8.63
CA TRP A 115 10.56 -15.92 7.77
C TRP A 115 9.39 -16.59 8.51
N ASP A 116 9.27 -16.37 9.81
CA ASP A 116 8.21 -16.92 10.65
C ASP A 116 7.12 -15.90 10.96
N GLU A 117 7.45 -14.61 10.95
CA GLU A 117 6.56 -13.52 11.35
C GLU A 117 5.22 -13.54 10.59
N ASP A 118 5.25 -13.39 9.26
CA ASP A 118 4.05 -13.39 8.41
C ASP A 118 3.18 -14.65 8.59
N TYR A 119 3.81 -15.81 8.75
CA TYR A 119 3.13 -17.09 8.94
C TYR A 119 2.35 -17.11 10.26
N PHE A 120 3.01 -16.78 11.36
CA PHE A 120 2.37 -16.81 12.68
C PHE A 120 1.37 -15.67 12.87
N ILE A 121 1.65 -14.48 12.34
CA ILE A 121 0.67 -13.39 12.29
C ILE A 121 -0.57 -13.83 11.50
N GLY A 122 -0.38 -14.44 10.32
CA GLY A 122 -1.49 -14.98 9.51
C GLY A 122 -2.33 -16.00 10.26
N MET A 123 -1.69 -16.97 10.93
CA MET A 123 -2.38 -17.95 11.78
C MET A 123 -3.16 -17.28 12.91
N MET A 124 -2.57 -16.30 13.59
CA MET A 124 -3.22 -15.56 14.66
C MET A 124 -4.44 -14.79 14.14
N LYS A 125 -4.31 -14.12 12.99
CA LYS A 125 -5.40 -13.39 12.32
C LYS A 125 -6.55 -14.34 12.00
N SER A 126 -6.26 -15.50 11.39
CA SER A 126 -7.27 -16.53 11.10
C SER A 126 -7.94 -17.11 12.36
N SER A 127 -7.21 -17.21 13.48
CA SER A 127 -7.74 -17.74 14.74
C SER A 127 -8.61 -16.74 15.50
N ALA A 128 -8.28 -15.45 15.45
CA ALA A 128 -9.02 -14.37 16.11
C ALA A 128 -10.25 -13.94 15.29
N HIS A 129 -10.11 -13.93 13.97
CA HIS A 129 -11.12 -13.45 13.04
C HIS A 129 -11.24 -14.41 11.85
N THR A 130 -12.36 -15.14 11.77
CA THR A 130 -12.68 -15.94 10.59
C THR A 130 -13.16 -15.02 9.47
N VAL A 131 -12.22 -14.42 8.75
CA VAL A 131 -12.48 -13.65 7.54
C VAL A 131 -12.04 -14.48 6.35
N ASP A 132 -13.00 -15.00 5.59
CA ASP A 132 -12.71 -15.71 4.35
C ASP A 132 -12.45 -14.69 3.22
N PRO A 133 -11.22 -14.62 2.66
CA PRO A 133 -10.90 -13.66 1.60
C PRO A 133 -11.79 -13.81 0.37
N SER A 134 -12.27 -15.02 0.06
CA SER A 134 -13.15 -15.27 -1.09
C SER A 134 -14.55 -14.70 -0.88
N VAL A 135 -15.07 -14.78 0.36
CA VAL A 135 -16.33 -14.16 0.76
C VAL A 135 -16.20 -12.65 0.76
N VAL A 136 -15.06 -12.10 1.19
CA VAL A 136 -14.83 -10.65 1.14
C VAL A 136 -14.79 -10.18 -0.32
N ALA A 137 -13.99 -10.84 -1.16
CA ALA A 137 -13.85 -10.49 -2.58
C ALA A 137 -15.15 -10.60 -3.38
N SER A 138 -16.13 -11.41 -2.94
CA SER A 138 -17.44 -11.48 -3.62
C SER A 138 -18.22 -10.17 -3.56
N TYR A 139 -17.99 -9.32 -2.55
CA TYR A 139 -18.59 -7.98 -2.44
C TYR A 139 -17.86 -6.90 -3.24
N PHE A 140 -16.69 -7.21 -3.83
CA PHE A 140 -15.85 -6.23 -4.52
C PHE A 140 -15.64 -6.53 -6.01
N PRO A 141 -16.70 -6.67 -6.84
CA PRO A 141 -16.54 -6.53 -8.29
C PRO A 141 -15.90 -5.16 -8.63
N LEU A 142 -14.96 -5.13 -9.56
CA LEU A 142 -14.28 -3.90 -9.99
C LEU A 142 -15.30 -2.84 -10.45
N SER A 143 -16.33 -3.24 -11.19
CA SER A 143 -17.40 -2.35 -11.63
C SER A 143 -18.17 -1.70 -10.47
N GLN A 144 -18.35 -2.40 -9.34
CA GLN A 144 -18.93 -1.84 -8.13
C GLN A 144 -17.96 -0.90 -7.42
N CYS A 145 -16.68 -1.26 -7.33
CA CYS A 145 -15.64 -0.41 -6.73
C CYS A 145 -15.52 0.94 -7.45
N ILE A 146 -15.55 0.93 -8.79
CA ILE A 146 -15.58 2.14 -9.63
C ILE A 146 -16.83 2.98 -9.32
N LYS A 147 -18.00 2.38 -9.12
CA LYS A 147 -19.20 3.14 -8.68
C LYS A 147 -19.01 3.76 -7.30
N GLY A 148 -18.38 3.03 -6.37
CA GLY A 148 -18.05 3.53 -5.04
C GLY A 148 -17.16 4.76 -5.05
N LEU A 149 -16.13 4.74 -5.90
CA LEU A 149 -15.29 5.92 -6.15
C LEU A 149 -16.14 7.10 -6.65
N ASN A 150 -17.12 6.88 -7.55
CA ASN A 150 -17.96 7.96 -8.06
C ASN A 150 -18.82 8.60 -6.95
N VAL A 151 -19.40 7.78 -6.07
CA VAL A 151 -20.16 8.27 -4.90
C VAL A 151 -19.30 9.17 -4.02
N LEU A 152 -18.03 8.79 -3.80
CA LEU A 152 -17.09 9.60 -3.02
C LEU A 152 -16.75 10.92 -3.70
N VAL A 153 -16.42 10.90 -4.99
CA VAL A 153 -16.07 12.13 -5.72
C VAL A 153 -17.23 13.11 -5.76
N GLU A 154 -18.44 12.60 -6.00
CA GLU A 154 -19.65 13.43 -6.02
C GLU A 154 -19.89 14.06 -4.65
N SER A 155 -19.75 13.27 -3.58
CA SER A 155 -19.98 13.74 -2.21
C SER A 155 -18.92 14.73 -1.71
N LEU A 156 -17.65 14.53 -2.09
CA LEU A 156 -16.53 15.31 -1.58
C LEU A 156 -16.22 16.55 -2.43
N PHE A 157 -16.35 16.44 -3.76
CA PHE A 157 -15.91 17.47 -4.70
C PHE A 157 -17.01 17.94 -5.65
N GLY A 158 -18.22 17.36 -5.61
CA GLY A 158 -19.30 17.72 -6.53
C GLY A 158 -19.01 17.37 -7.98
N ALA A 159 -18.07 16.46 -8.24
CA ALA A 159 -17.73 15.97 -9.58
C ALA A 159 -18.21 14.53 -9.75
N THR A 160 -18.46 14.12 -10.99
CA THR A 160 -18.86 12.75 -11.32
C THR A 160 -17.97 12.23 -12.42
N PHE A 161 -17.74 10.93 -12.50
CA PHE A 161 -17.10 10.34 -13.66
C PHE A 161 -17.96 9.25 -14.27
N HIS A 162 -17.80 9.07 -15.58
CA HIS A 162 -18.45 8.00 -16.30
C HIS A 162 -17.47 7.33 -17.26
N GLN A 163 -17.70 6.05 -17.51
CA GLN A 163 -16.95 5.32 -18.50
C GLN A 163 -17.28 5.85 -19.90
N VAL A 164 -16.26 6.09 -20.70
CA VAL A 164 -16.39 6.48 -22.11
C VAL A 164 -15.70 5.44 -22.99
N PRO A 165 -16.20 5.18 -24.21
CA PRO A 165 -15.53 4.29 -25.14
C PRO A 165 -14.16 4.87 -25.52
N MET A 166 -13.18 3.97 -25.70
CA MET A 166 -11.90 4.32 -26.32
C MET A 166 -12.10 4.61 -27.80
N GLY A 167 -11.45 5.65 -28.31
CA GLY A 167 -11.35 5.91 -29.74
C GLY A 167 -10.37 4.96 -30.44
N ASP A 168 -10.38 4.98 -31.77
CA ASP A 168 -9.46 4.19 -32.58
C ASP A 168 -8.00 4.56 -32.29
N GLY A 169 -7.19 3.56 -31.91
CA GLY A 169 -5.77 3.76 -31.57
C GLY A 169 -5.50 4.43 -30.22
N GLU A 170 -6.53 4.74 -29.43
CA GLU A 170 -6.37 5.40 -28.12
C GLU A 170 -5.88 4.44 -27.03
N SER A 171 -6.16 3.13 -27.18
CA SER A 171 -5.77 2.12 -26.20
C SER A 171 -4.52 1.35 -26.61
N TRP A 172 -3.59 1.19 -25.67
CA TRP A 172 -2.43 0.29 -25.82
C TRP A 172 -2.72 -1.16 -25.40
N HIS A 173 -3.84 -1.44 -24.73
CA HIS A 173 -4.20 -2.80 -24.31
C HIS A 173 -5.73 -2.98 -24.14
N PRO A 174 -6.31 -4.14 -24.52
CA PRO A 174 -7.77 -4.34 -24.48
C PRO A 174 -8.44 -4.16 -23.11
N ASN A 175 -7.70 -4.35 -22.02
CA ASN A 175 -8.23 -4.21 -20.65
C ASN A 175 -8.17 -2.78 -20.09
N VAL A 176 -7.66 -1.80 -20.87
CA VAL A 176 -7.63 -0.40 -20.43
C VAL A 176 -9.05 0.17 -20.50
N ILE A 177 -9.48 0.79 -19.40
CA ILE A 177 -10.78 1.45 -19.28
C ILE A 177 -10.54 2.95 -19.25
N LYS A 178 -11.30 3.70 -20.05
CA LYS A 178 -11.29 5.16 -20.05
C LYS A 178 -12.46 5.69 -19.23
N LEU A 179 -12.16 6.49 -18.23
CA LEU A 179 -13.13 7.21 -17.42
C LEU A 179 -13.00 8.71 -17.73
N SER A 180 -14.12 9.40 -17.91
CA SER A 180 -14.21 10.84 -18.08
C SER A 180 -14.71 11.45 -16.78
N LEU A 181 -13.89 12.24 -16.09
CA LEU A 181 -14.35 13.06 -14.97
C LEU A 181 -15.03 14.31 -15.50
N HIS A 182 -16.27 14.54 -15.08
CA HIS A 182 -17.04 15.76 -15.30
C HIS A 182 -17.09 16.53 -13.99
N HIS A 183 -16.21 17.51 -13.90
CA HIS A 183 -16.41 18.69 -13.06
C HIS A 183 -17.06 19.74 -13.96
N PRO A 184 -17.89 20.70 -13.46
CA PRO A 184 -18.59 21.70 -14.27
C PRO A 184 -17.86 22.33 -15.47
N ASP A 185 -16.51 22.32 -15.49
CA ASP A 185 -15.69 23.00 -16.50
C ASP A 185 -14.57 22.13 -17.14
N GLU A 186 -14.35 20.85 -16.79
CA GLU A 186 -13.16 20.08 -17.23
C GLU A 186 -13.40 18.56 -17.44
N ILE A 187 -12.61 17.93 -18.34
CA ILE A 187 -12.59 16.48 -18.66
C ILE A 187 -11.20 15.90 -18.46
N ILE A 188 -11.09 14.78 -17.73
CA ILE A 188 -9.79 14.11 -17.51
C ILE A 188 -9.89 12.59 -17.43
N ALA A 189 -8.80 11.90 -17.80
CA ALA A 189 -8.70 10.44 -17.94
C ALA A 189 -7.79 9.79 -16.88
N LEU A 190 -8.23 8.65 -16.33
CA LEU A 190 -7.51 7.82 -15.37
C LEU A 190 -7.16 6.46 -15.96
N VAL A 191 -5.97 5.96 -15.64
CA VAL A 191 -5.46 4.64 -16.04
C VAL A 191 -5.11 3.84 -14.79
N CYS A 192 -5.72 2.67 -14.62
CA CYS A 192 -5.40 1.77 -13.51
C CYS A 192 -5.07 0.37 -14.07
N ASN A 193 -4.08 -0.30 -13.47
CA ASN A 193 -3.71 -1.68 -13.81
C ASN A 193 -4.16 -2.62 -12.69
N PHE A 194 -5.23 -3.38 -12.93
CA PHE A 194 -5.69 -4.40 -11.98
C PHE A 194 -5.21 -5.78 -12.39
N SER A 195 -4.80 -6.59 -11.42
CA SER A 195 -4.41 -8.00 -11.59
C SER A 195 -5.64 -8.86 -11.89
N SER A 196 -6.24 -8.70 -13.07
CA SER A 196 -7.32 -9.58 -13.51
C SER A 196 -7.32 -9.83 -15.01
N SER A 197 -7.34 -11.11 -15.37
CA SER A 197 -7.56 -11.57 -16.75
C SER A 197 -8.99 -11.32 -17.25
N ARG A 198 -9.88 -10.75 -16.42
CA ARG A 198 -11.32 -10.66 -16.69
C ARG A 198 -11.88 -9.23 -16.82
N GLY A 199 -11.02 -8.21 -16.90
CA GLY A 199 -11.44 -6.81 -17.08
C GLY A 199 -12.42 -6.35 -15.99
N LEU A 200 -13.54 -5.73 -16.36
CA LEU A 200 -14.57 -5.22 -15.43
C LEU A 200 -15.29 -6.28 -14.58
N THR A 201 -15.15 -7.56 -14.93
CA THR A 201 -15.71 -8.68 -14.16
C THR A 201 -14.72 -9.23 -13.13
N ALA A 202 -13.58 -8.54 -12.95
CA ALA A 202 -12.64 -8.81 -11.88
C ALA A 202 -13.31 -8.67 -10.51
N ARG A 203 -13.02 -9.60 -9.61
CA ARG A 203 -13.26 -9.44 -8.18
C ARG A 203 -11.94 -9.04 -7.53
N LEU A 204 -11.99 -7.99 -6.72
CA LEU A 204 -10.85 -7.45 -6.03
C LEU A 204 -10.77 -8.04 -4.62
N ASN A 205 -9.58 -8.41 -4.18
CA ASN A 205 -9.36 -8.62 -2.76
C ASN A 205 -9.32 -7.26 -2.06
N HIS A 206 -9.51 -7.21 -0.75
CA HIS A 206 -9.57 -5.93 -0.04
C HIS A 206 -8.28 -5.09 -0.18
N CYS A 207 -7.11 -5.72 -0.26
CA CYS A 207 -5.84 -5.03 -0.55
C CYS A 207 -5.85 -4.36 -1.94
N ASP A 208 -6.46 -5.00 -2.95
CA ASP A 208 -6.58 -4.41 -4.28
C ASP A 208 -7.57 -3.23 -4.28
N VAL A 209 -8.61 -3.27 -3.42
CA VAL A 209 -9.54 -2.15 -3.22
C VAL A 209 -8.83 -0.96 -2.56
N GLU A 210 -8.03 -1.21 -1.53
CA GLU A 210 -7.19 -0.18 -0.89
C GLU A 210 -6.22 0.44 -1.90
N THR A 211 -5.54 -0.39 -2.70
CA THR A 211 -4.64 0.07 -3.78
C THR A 211 -5.39 0.90 -4.82
N LEU A 212 -6.59 0.47 -5.23
CA LEU A 212 -7.43 1.23 -6.15
C LEU A 212 -7.74 2.63 -5.60
N PHE A 213 -8.09 2.73 -4.32
CA PHE A 213 -8.40 4.00 -3.67
C PHE A 213 -7.16 4.88 -3.54
N HIS A 214 -6.00 4.29 -3.20
CA HIS A 214 -4.70 4.97 -3.16
C HIS A 214 -4.37 5.63 -4.50
N GLU A 215 -4.36 4.85 -5.58
CA GLU A 215 -4.08 5.34 -6.94
C GLU A 215 -5.11 6.39 -7.40
N PHE A 216 -6.37 6.19 -7.01
CA PHE A 216 -7.42 7.15 -7.29
C PHE A 216 -7.23 8.48 -6.54
N GLY A 217 -6.65 8.47 -5.34
CA GLY A 217 -6.25 9.67 -4.62
C GLY A 217 -5.20 10.49 -5.38
N HIS A 218 -4.17 9.84 -5.95
CA HIS A 218 -3.20 10.51 -6.84
C HIS A 218 -3.85 11.06 -8.11
N ALA A 219 -4.77 10.29 -8.69
CA ALA A 219 -5.53 10.74 -9.84
C ALA A 219 -6.25 12.04 -9.50
N LEU A 220 -7.08 12.06 -8.47
CA LEU A 220 -7.81 13.24 -8.05
C LEU A 220 -6.90 14.42 -7.69
N HIS A 221 -5.77 14.18 -7.04
CA HIS A 221 -4.79 15.22 -6.77
C HIS A 221 -4.29 15.87 -8.07
N SER A 222 -4.08 15.07 -9.11
CA SER A 222 -3.74 15.56 -10.45
C SER A 222 -4.92 16.26 -11.13
N LEU A 223 -6.10 15.65 -11.06
CA LEU A 223 -7.30 16.05 -11.78
C LEU A 223 -7.89 17.37 -11.28
N LEU A 224 -7.86 17.57 -9.95
CA LEU A 224 -8.49 18.74 -9.32
C LEU A 224 -7.50 19.88 -9.09
N SER A 225 -6.24 19.73 -9.52
CA SER A 225 -5.22 20.76 -9.40
C SER A 225 -5.47 21.89 -10.40
N ARG A 226 -5.76 23.09 -9.87
CA ARG A 226 -5.94 24.31 -10.67
C ARG A 226 -4.75 25.22 -10.50
N THR A 227 -3.84 25.19 -11.45
CA THR A 227 -2.63 26.00 -11.44
C THR A 227 -2.36 26.57 -12.82
N GLU A 228 -1.78 27.79 -12.87
CA GLU A 228 -1.43 28.44 -14.15
C GLU A 228 -0.19 27.81 -14.80
N TYR A 229 0.71 27.22 -13.99
CA TYR A 229 1.97 26.68 -14.47
C TYR A 229 1.99 25.17 -14.33
N GLN A 230 2.29 24.49 -15.44
CA GLN A 230 2.38 23.03 -15.50
C GLN A 230 3.34 22.44 -14.44
N HIS A 231 4.40 23.16 -14.08
CA HIS A 231 5.39 22.71 -13.09
C HIS A 231 4.83 22.60 -11.67
N PHE A 232 3.71 23.25 -11.36
CA PHE A 232 3.03 23.17 -10.06
C PHE A 232 1.72 22.38 -10.11
N SER A 233 1.40 21.81 -11.28
CA SER A 233 0.15 21.07 -11.48
C SER A 233 0.25 19.65 -10.95
N GLY A 234 -0.81 19.24 -10.26
CA GLY A 234 -1.07 17.89 -9.80
C GLY A 234 -0.15 17.43 -8.69
N THR A 235 0.37 16.22 -8.83
CA THR A 235 1.28 15.59 -7.85
C THR A 235 2.71 16.17 -7.85
N ARG A 236 2.97 17.26 -8.58
CA ARG A 236 4.25 17.99 -8.57
C ARG A 236 4.41 18.86 -7.32
N VAL A 237 4.35 18.21 -6.16
CA VAL A 237 4.52 18.80 -4.83
C VAL A 237 5.78 18.23 -4.17
N ALA A 238 6.09 18.69 -2.96
CA ALA A 238 7.12 18.07 -2.14
C ALA A 238 6.86 16.56 -1.97
N LEU A 239 7.90 15.73 -2.12
CA LEU A 239 7.75 14.27 -2.15
C LEU A 239 7.13 13.71 -0.87
N ASP A 240 7.47 14.30 0.27
CA ASP A 240 6.94 13.95 1.59
C ASP A 240 5.47 14.37 1.82
N VAL A 241 4.84 15.01 0.83
CA VAL A 241 3.39 15.34 0.83
C VAL A 241 2.64 14.70 -0.33
N ALA A 242 3.32 14.28 -1.39
CA ALA A 242 2.69 13.69 -2.58
C ALA A 242 1.79 12.49 -2.27
N GLU A 243 2.14 11.73 -1.22
CA GLU A 243 1.40 10.57 -0.70
C GLU A 243 0.22 10.91 0.23
N THR A 244 0.08 12.17 0.66
CA THR A 244 -0.98 12.52 1.62
C THR A 244 -2.38 12.29 1.04
N PRO A 245 -2.69 12.72 -0.21
CA PRO A 245 -4.01 12.46 -0.78
C PRO A 245 -4.30 10.98 -1.05
N SER A 246 -3.31 10.21 -1.49
CA SER A 246 -3.46 8.77 -1.74
C SER A 246 -3.73 8.01 -0.43
N ASN A 247 -2.91 8.24 0.60
CA ASN A 247 -3.11 7.67 1.95
C ASN A 247 -4.45 8.06 2.58
N LEU A 248 -4.91 9.31 2.38
CA LEU A 248 -6.23 9.73 2.86
C LEU A 248 -7.35 8.91 2.22
N PHE A 249 -7.24 8.59 0.93
CA PHE A 249 -8.24 7.84 0.22
C PHE A 249 -8.33 6.37 0.65
N GLU A 250 -7.22 5.77 1.09
CA GLU A 250 -7.23 4.43 1.66
C GLU A 250 -8.19 4.30 2.86
N PHE A 251 -8.35 5.35 3.69
CA PHE A 251 -9.29 5.31 4.82
C PHE A 251 -10.74 5.05 4.37
N TYR A 252 -11.14 5.58 3.21
CA TYR A 252 -12.49 5.34 2.68
C TYR A 252 -12.70 3.88 2.23
N ALA A 253 -11.63 3.18 1.85
CA ALA A 253 -11.69 1.75 1.54
C ALA A 253 -11.94 0.88 2.79
N TRP A 254 -11.80 1.42 4.00
CA TRP A 254 -12.01 0.70 5.27
C TRP A 254 -13.22 1.16 6.08
N ASP A 255 -13.89 2.25 5.67
CA ASP A 255 -15.05 2.81 6.35
C ASP A 255 -16.36 2.12 5.92
N TYR A 256 -17.05 1.49 6.87
CA TYR A 256 -18.32 0.81 6.59
C TYR A 256 -19.38 1.72 5.94
N ARG A 257 -19.42 3.00 6.31
CA ARG A 257 -20.40 3.97 5.78
C ARG A 257 -20.20 4.20 4.29
N VAL A 258 -18.97 4.07 3.82
CA VAL A 258 -18.59 4.14 2.40
C VAL A 258 -18.79 2.79 1.73
N LEU A 259 -18.21 1.73 2.30
CA LEU A 259 -18.27 0.39 1.72
C LEU A 259 -19.71 -0.08 1.45
N ARG A 260 -20.65 0.16 2.38
CA ARG A 260 -22.05 -0.23 2.21
C ARG A 260 -22.77 0.43 1.01
N THR A 261 -22.19 1.48 0.42
CA THR A 261 -22.79 2.18 -0.72
C THR A 261 -22.55 1.47 -2.05
N PHE A 262 -21.50 0.65 -2.13
CA PHE A 262 -21.09 0.02 -3.38
C PHE A 262 -20.72 -1.45 -3.25
N ALA A 263 -20.27 -1.93 -2.09
CA ALA A 263 -19.89 -3.32 -1.88
C ALA A 263 -21.15 -4.14 -1.60
N LEU A 264 -21.79 -4.63 -2.66
CA LEU A 264 -23.07 -5.32 -2.63
C LEU A 264 -22.94 -6.77 -3.07
N ASP A 265 -23.64 -7.67 -2.39
CA ASP A 265 -23.78 -9.05 -2.85
C ASP A 265 -24.48 -9.07 -4.21
N GLU A 266 -23.88 -9.70 -5.22
CA GLU A 266 -24.42 -9.70 -6.58
C GLU A 266 -25.70 -10.54 -6.74
N THR A 267 -25.98 -11.44 -5.80
CA THR A 267 -27.16 -12.31 -5.81
C THR A 267 -28.32 -11.64 -5.09
N THR A 268 -28.09 -11.11 -3.88
CA THR A 268 -29.15 -10.53 -3.04
C THR A 268 -29.28 -9.02 -3.18
N GLY A 269 -28.22 -8.33 -3.58
CA GLY A 269 -28.13 -6.86 -3.59
C GLY A 269 -27.87 -6.25 -2.21
N ASP A 270 -27.71 -7.08 -1.17
CA ASP A 270 -27.48 -6.59 0.19
C ASP A 270 -26.06 -6.02 0.34
N PRO A 271 -25.88 -4.97 1.15
CA PRO A 271 -24.56 -4.42 1.41
C PRO A 271 -23.70 -5.39 2.24
N ILE A 272 -22.38 -5.25 2.08
CA ILE A 272 -21.40 -5.97 2.90
C ILE A 272 -21.77 -5.87 4.40
N PRO A 273 -21.83 -6.98 5.14
CA PRO A 273 -22.23 -6.93 6.54
C PRO A 273 -21.28 -6.09 7.39
N GLU A 274 -21.80 -5.20 8.23
CA GLU A 274 -20.97 -4.37 9.13
C GLU A 274 -20.06 -5.22 10.04
N LYS A 275 -20.55 -6.39 10.47
CA LYS A 275 -19.78 -7.35 11.26
C LYS A 275 -18.55 -7.85 10.50
N LEU A 276 -18.66 -8.06 9.18
CA LEU A 276 -17.54 -8.48 8.33
C LEU A 276 -16.51 -7.37 8.19
N VAL A 277 -16.95 -6.12 7.97
CA VAL A 277 -16.05 -4.95 7.92
C VAL A 277 -15.35 -4.72 9.27
N LYS A 278 -16.04 -4.90 10.40
CA LYS A 278 -15.43 -4.83 11.73
C LYS A 278 -14.35 -5.91 11.93
N ALA A 279 -14.60 -7.14 11.48
CA ALA A 279 -13.62 -8.22 11.54
C ALA A 279 -12.40 -7.96 10.64
N LEU A 280 -12.63 -7.41 9.43
CA LEU A 280 -11.57 -6.96 8.51
C LEU A 280 -10.69 -5.89 9.16
N ASN A 281 -11.30 -4.84 9.72
CA ASN A 281 -10.58 -3.77 10.42
C ASN A 281 -9.79 -4.28 11.63
N ALA A 282 -10.37 -5.21 12.40
CA ALA A 282 -9.67 -5.81 13.54
C ALA A 282 -8.46 -6.64 13.10
N SER A 283 -8.58 -7.39 11.99
CA SER A 283 -7.48 -8.15 11.39
C SER A 283 -6.38 -7.25 10.81
N ARG A 284 -6.74 -6.12 10.18
CA ARG A 284 -5.78 -5.12 9.68
C ARG A 284 -4.96 -4.52 10.82
N ASN A 285 -5.63 -4.10 11.89
CA ASN A 285 -5.01 -3.44 13.04
C ASN A 285 -4.35 -4.41 14.03
N MET A 286 -3.99 -5.61 13.57
CA MET A 286 -3.27 -6.58 14.38
C MET A 286 -1.77 -6.45 14.10
N PHE A 287 -1.03 -6.10 15.15
CA PHE A 287 0.40 -5.82 15.15
C PHE A 287 0.89 -4.56 14.40
N PRO A 288 0.19 -3.41 14.52
CA PRO A 288 0.58 -2.20 13.81
C PRO A 288 1.89 -1.58 14.32
N ALA A 289 2.30 -1.88 15.57
CA ALA A 289 3.51 -1.30 16.15
C ALA A 289 4.76 -1.97 15.59
N THR A 290 4.74 -3.30 15.40
CA THR A 290 5.82 -4.02 14.74
C THR A 290 6.02 -3.54 13.30
N ASP A 291 4.94 -3.36 12.55
CA ASP A 291 4.99 -2.85 11.18
C ASP A 291 5.56 -1.43 11.12
N LEU A 292 5.10 -0.54 12.02
CA LEU A 292 5.60 0.83 12.08
C LEU A 292 7.08 0.89 12.45
N GLN A 293 7.52 0.09 13.43
CA GLN A 293 8.93 0.03 13.82
C GLN A 293 9.83 -0.46 12.68
N ARG A 294 9.34 -1.39 11.85
CA ARG A 294 10.03 -1.85 10.63
C ARG A 294 10.12 -0.75 9.56
N GLN A 295 9.06 0.04 9.36
CA GLN A 295 9.12 1.20 8.46
C GLN A 295 10.11 2.26 8.94
N VAL A 296 10.14 2.54 10.24
CA VAL A 296 11.15 3.46 10.81
C VAL A 296 12.56 2.95 10.57
N PHE A 297 12.81 1.65 10.73
CA PHE A 297 14.11 1.04 10.41
C PHE A 297 14.51 1.26 8.95
N TYR A 298 13.61 1.01 8.00
CA TYR A 298 13.90 1.24 6.58
C TYR A 298 14.16 2.72 6.27
N SER A 299 13.40 3.63 6.85
CA SER A 299 13.62 5.08 6.68
C SER A 299 14.97 5.53 7.25
N ILE A 300 15.41 4.98 8.38
CA ILE A 300 16.74 5.28 8.95
C ILE A 300 17.86 4.70 8.09
N MET A 301 17.66 3.53 7.48
CA MET A 301 18.67 2.92 6.59
C MET A 301 18.83 3.64 5.24
N ASP A 302 17.82 4.36 4.79
CA ASP A 302 17.88 5.16 3.55
C ASP A 302 18.61 6.51 3.75
N LEU A 303 18.58 7.07 4.97
CA LEU A 303 19.21 8.36 5.33
C LEU A 303 20.73 8.27 5.49
#